data_AF-A0AAU6DYI7-F1
#
_entry.id   AF-A0AAU6DYI7-F1
#
_cell.length_a   1.000
_cell.length_b   1.000
_cell.length_c   1.000
_cell.angle_alpha   90.00
_cell.angle_beta   90.00
_cell.angle_gamma   90.00
#
_symmetry.space_group_name_H-M   'P 1'
#
loop_
_entity.id
_entity.type
_entity.pdbx_description
1 polymer ?
#
loop_
_entity_poly.entity_id
_entity_poly.type
_entity_poly.pdbx_seq_one_letter_code
_entity_poly.pdbx_strand_id
1 'polypeptide(L)'
;MRGYEGSDYVGVGADHRWVEVCDKEQDGNGVYGQFYYKGSALLHTVGDSNGSAAGCGNRTFPGDVTVASVCEDVAGNDSCRALPPI
;
A
#
# COMPACT_ATOMS: atom_id res chain seq x y z
N MET A 1 2.61 -3.72 11.13
CA MET A 1 1.16 -4.02 11.07
C MET A 1 0.72 -4.22 9.62
N ARG A 2 -0.47 -4.80 9.37
CA ARG A 2 -1.03 -4.96 8.02
C ARG A 2 -2.50 -4.55 7.98
N GLY A 3 -2.94 -4.05 6.83
CA GLY A 3 -4.36 -3.84 6.52
C GLY A 3 -4.66 -4.32 5.11
N TYR A 4 -5.92 -4.69 4.90
CA TYR A 4 -6.36 -5.48 3.76
C TYR A 4 -7.54 -4.82 3.05
N GLU A 5 -7.57 -4.97 1.73
CA GLU A 5 -8.76 -4.84 0.87
C GLU A 5 -8.83 -6.17 0.12
N GLY A 6 -9.97 -6.88 0.21
CA GLY A 6 -10.02 -8.26 -0.28
C GLY A 6 -8.90 -9.14 0.30
N SER A 7 -8.14 -9.79 -0.58
CA SER A 7 -6.94 -10.58 -0.24
C SER A 7 -5.64 -9.78 -0.32
N ASP A 8 -5.68 -8.58 -0.89
CA ASP A 8 -4.55 -7.69 -1.04
C ASP A 8 -4.23 -6.98 0.27
N TYR A 9 -2.99 -6.51 0.40
CA TYR A 9 -2.60 -5.82 1.62
C TYR A 9 -1.51 -4.78 1.45
N VAL A 10 -1.52 -3.83 2.38
CA VAL A 10 -0.35 -3.01 2.71
C VAL A 10 0.15 -3.35 4.11
N GLY A 11 1.47 -3.37 4.27
CA GLY A 11 2.16 -3.62 5.51
C GLY A 11 3.09 -2.47 5.86
N VAL A 12 3.16 -2.13 7.14
CA VAL A 12 4.17 -1.24 7.70
C VAL A 12 5.06 -2.05 8.65
N GLY A 13 6.36 -2.00 8.40
CA GLY A 13 7.38 -2.71 9.17
C GLY A 13 7.49 -2.22 10.62
N ALA A 14 8.17 -2.99 11.46
CA ALA A 14 8.35 -2.64 12.88
C ALA A 14 9.20 -1.37 13.09
N ASP A 15 9.96 -0.95 12.09
CA ASP A 15 10.73 0.29 12.10
C ASP A 15 9.90 1.51 11.67
N HIS A 16 8.61 1.31 11.39
CA HIS A 16 7.62 2.29 10.93
C HIS A 16 7.98 3.03 9.64
N ARG A 17 9.03 2.62 8.92
CA ARG A 17 9.52 3.33 7.73
C ARG A 17 9.52 2.45 6.49
N TRP A 18 9.76 1.16 6.68
CA TRP A 18 9.60 0.19 5.62
C TRP A 18 8.12 -0.15 5.40
N VAL A 19 7.68 -0.15 4.14
CA VAL A 19 6.35 -0.55 3.74
C VAL A 19 6.40 -1.62 2.65
N GLU A 20 5.42 -2.52 2.66
CA GLU A 20 5.15 -3.50 1.61
C GLU A 20 3.71 -3.34 1.10
N VAL A 21 3.50 -3.61 -0.18
CA VAL A 21 2.19 -3.65 -0.82
C VAL A 21 2.16 -4.92 -1.65
N CYS A 22 1.19 -5.80 -1.43
CA CYS A 22 1.14 -7.10 -2.05
C CYS A 22 -0.21 -7.35 -2.72
N ASP A 23 -0.14 -7.64 -4.01
CA ASP A 23 -1.23 -8.19 -4.80
C ASP A 23 -1.25 -9.70 -4.57
N LYS A 24 -2.37 -10.21 -4.05
CA LYS A 24 -2.60 -11.63 -3.81
C LYS A 24 -3.69 -12.20 -4.73
N GLU A 25 -4.32 -11.37 -5.53
CA GLU A 25 -5.44 -11.75 -6.37
C GLU A 25 -4.96 -11.87 -7.83
N GLN A 26 -5.04 -13.07 -8.43
CA GLN A 26 -4.81 -13.21 -9.88
C GLN A 26 -6.09 -12.87 -10.65
N ASP A 27 -6.71 -11.74 -10.32
CA ASP A 27 -8.00 -11.34 -10.85
C ASP A 27 -7.89 -10.31 -11.99
N GLY A 28 -6.70 -9.74 -12.19
CA GLY A 28 -6.39 -8.78 -13.25
C GLY A 28 -6.44 -7.32 -12.81
N ASN A 29 -6.66 -7.03 -11.53
CA ASN A 29 -6.53 -5.70 -10.94
C ASN A 29 -5.14 -5.51 -10.32
N GLY A 30 -4.63 -4.28 -10.32
CA GLY A 30 -3.38 -3.98 -9.62
C GLY A 30 -3.64 -3.55 -8.18
N VAL A 31 -2.63 -3.57 -7.32
CA VAL A 31 -2.73 -2.99 -5.97
C VAL A 31 -1.68 -1.90 -5.78
N TYR A 32 -2.07 -0.85 -5.06
CA TYR A 32 -1.12 0.13 -4.55
C TYR A 32 -1.46 0.58 -3.13
N GLY A 33 -0.42 0.96 -2.42
CA GLY A 33 -0.52 1.60 -1.12
C GLY A 33 -0.33 3.10 -1.21
N GLN A 34 -1.13 3.85 -0.46
CA GLN A 34 -0.99 5.29 -0.29
C GLN A 34 -0.48 5.61 1.12
N PHE A 35 0.55 6.46 1.21
CA PHE A 35 1.26 6.70 2.47
C PHE A 35 1.53 8.19 2.72
N TYR A 36 1.36 8.61 3.97
CA TYR A 36 2.01 9.79 4.51
C TYR A 36 3.09 9.38 5.50
N TYR A 37 4.18 10.14 5.53
CA TYR A 37 5.22 9.97 6.52
C TYR A 37 5.62 11.30 7.15
N LYS A 38 6.12 11.23 8.39
CA LYS A 38 6.56 12.40 9.15
C LYS A 38 7.66 13.15 8.41
N GLY A 39 7.42 14.44 8.17
CA GLY A 39 8.33 15.29 7.40
C GLY A 39 7.99 15.39 5.91
N SER A 40 6.90 14.77 5.45
CA SER A 40 6.31 15.03 4.13
C SER A 40 4.86 15.47 4.24
N ALA A 41 4.49 16.46 3.44
CA ALA A 41 3.10 16.88 3.25
C ALA A 41 2.47 16.26 2.00
N LEU A 42 3.21 15.42 1.28
CA LEU A 42 2.75 14.78 0.04
C LEU A 42 2.28 13.36 0.33
N LEU A 43 1.26 12.94 -0.42
CA LEU A 43 0.85 11.55 -0.49
C LEU A 43 1.82 10.78 -1.40
N HIS A 44 2.27 9.62 -0.95
CA HIS A 44 3.19 8.76 -1.70
C HIS A 44 2.52 7.47 -2.08
N THR A 45 2.65 7.07 -3.34
CA THR A 45 2.15 5.79 -3.84
C THR A 45 3.29 4.78 -3.96
N VAL A 46 3.03 3.55 -3.52
CA VAL A 46 3.89 2.37 -3.74
C VAL A 46 3.00 1.29 -4.33
N GLY A 47 3.29 0.86 -5.56
CA GLY A 47 2.60 -0.26 -6.20
C GLY A 47 3.43 -1.54 -6.13
N ASP A 48 2.81 -2.67 -6.44
CA ASP A 48 3.45 -3.99 -6.49
C ASP A 48 4.53 -4.13 -7.60
N SER A 49 4.65 -3.11 -8.46
CA SER A 49 5.61 -2.97 -9.57
C SER A 49 5.43 -3.97 -10.72
N ASN A 50 4.44 -4.87 -10.65
CA ASN A 50 4.21 -5.91 -11.64
C ASN A 50 2.82 -5.81 -12.32
N GLY A 51 2.06 -4.75 -12.03
CA GLY A 51 0.77 -4.50 -12.67
C GLY A 51 -0.33 -5.24 -11.92
N SER A 52 -0.93 -6.24 -12.56
CA SER A 52 -2.00 -7.08 -12.00
C SER A 52 -1.60 -8.53 -11.78
N ALA A 53 -0.30 -8.75 -11.62
CA ALA A 53 0.28 -10.07 -11.48
C ALA A 53 0.85 -10.22 -10.08
N ALA A 54 0.23 -11.11 -9.31
CA ALA A 54 0.58 -11.46 -7.94
C ALA A 54 2.06 -11.22 -7.60
N GLY A 55 2.30 -10.26 -6.72
CA GLY A 55 3.61 -9.69 -6.49
C GLY A 55 3.60 -8.77 -5.28
N CYS A 56 4.78 -8.40 -4.80
CA CYS A 56 4.90 -7.45 -3.71
C CYS A 56 5.91 -6.37 -4.06
N GLY A 57 5.48 -5.12 -3.94
CA GLY A 57 6.33 -3.93 -3.99
C GLY A 57 6.67 -3.47 -2.58
N ASN A 58 7.79 -2.79 -2.42
CA ASN A 58 8.17 -2.22 -1.13
C ASN A 58 8.96 -0.93 -1.29
N ARG A 59 8.99 -0.13 -0.21
CA ARG A 59 9.76 1.11 -0.13
C ARG A 59 10.14 1.38 1.32
N THR A 60 11.27 2.07 1.53
CA THR A 60 11.60 2.66 2.83
C THR A 60 11.48 4.18 2.74
N PHE A 61 10.66 4.78 3.60
CA PHE A 61 10.52 6.23 3.71
C PHE A 61 11.59 6.84 4.63
N PRO A 62 11.96 8.13 4.43
CA PRO A 62 12.95 8.79 5.28
C PRO A 62 12.40 9.16 6.68
N GLY A 63 11.10 9.07 6.90
CA GLY A 63 10.44 9.29 8.20
C GLY A 63 9.34 8.27 8.47
N ASP A 64 8.85 8.24 9.71
CA ASP A 64 7.84 7.27 10.15
C ASP A 64 6.53 7.46 9.39
N VAL A 65 5.97 6.38 8.88
CA VAL A 65 4.67 6.34 8.24
C VAL A 65 3.60 6.62 9.29
N THR A 66 2.75 7.60 9.02
CA THR A 66 1.68 8.04 9.92
C THR A 66 0.28 7.70 9.41
N VAL A 67 0.17 7.48 8.11
CA VAL A 67 -1.07 7.07 7.44
C VAL A 67 -0.70 6.06 6.37
N ALA A 68 -1.47 4.99 6.28
CA ALA A 68 -1.39 4.00 5.24
C ALA A 68 -2.80 3.62 4.77
N SER A 69 -2.97 3.47 3.46
CA SER A 69 -4.17 2.91 2.84
C SER A 69 -3.77 1.87 1.80
N VAL A 70 -4.56 0.82 1.65
CA VAL A 70 -4.49 -0.12 0.52
C VAL A 70 -5.58 0.24 -0.48
N CYS A 71 -5.25 0.22 -1.76
CA CYS A 71 -6.19 0.48 -2.85
C CYS A 71 -6.07 -0.57 -3.95
N GLU A 72 -7.21 -1.00 -4.49
CA GLU A 72 -7.30 -1.80 -5.71
C GLU A 72 -7.41 -0.86 -6.92
N ASP A 73 -6.51 -1.00 -7.88
CA ASP A 73 -6.54 -0.31 -9.18
C ASP A 73 -7.49 -1.08 -10.11
N VAL A 74 -8.78 -0.76 -9.99
CA VAL A 74 -9.86 -1.34 -10.77
C VAL A 74 -10.28 -0.36 -11.85
N ALA A 75 -10.32 -0.81 -13.11
CA ALA A 75 -10.65 0.02 -14.26
C ALA A 75 -11.95 0.83 -14.04
N GLY A 76 -11.79 2.14 -13.82
CA GLY A 76 -12.86 3.13 -13.71
C GLY A 76 -13.17 3.62 -12.30
N ASN A 77 -12.93 2.82 -11.25
CA ASN A 77 -13.08 3.28 -9.86
C ASN A 77 -12.31 2.41 -8.86
N ASP A 78 -11.23 2.96 -8.33
CA ASP A 78 -10.42 2.34 -7.30
C ASP A 78 -11.20 2.21 -5.98
N SER A 79 -11.09 1.04 -5.35
CA SER A 79 -11.51 0.83 -3.97
C SER A 79 -10.32 1.13 -3.06
N CYS A 80 -10.52 1.81 -1.92
CA CYS A 80 -9.44 2.12 -0.99
C CYS A 80 -9.89 1.96 0.46
N ARG A 81 -9.03 1.35 1.28
CA ARG A 81 -9.19 1.25 2.73
C ARG A 81 -8.02 1.79 3.51
N ALA A 82 -8.31 2.71 4.42
CA ALA A 82 -7.37 3.21 5.40
C ALA A 82 -7.08 2.17 6.48
N LEU A 83 -5.82 2.07 6.89
CA LEU A 83 -5.41 1.29 8.04
C LEU A 83 -5.76 2.05 9.34
N PRO A 84 -5.93 1.33 10.47
CA PRO A 84 -5.94 1.96 11.78
C PRO A 84 -4.70 2.83 11.99
N PRO A 85 -4.75 3.80 12.92
CA PRO A 85 -3.60 4.63 13.26
C PRO A 85 -2.35 3.79 13.57
N ILE A 86 -1.21 4.21 13.02
CA ILE A 86 0.09 3.53 13.09
C ILE A 86 0.83 3.89 14.39
#